data_AF-A0A235ETZ8-F1
#
_entry.id   AF-A0A235ETZ8-F1
#
_cell.length_a   1.000
_cell.length_b   1.000
_cell.length_c   1.000
_cell.angle_alpha   90.00
_cell.angle_beta   90.00
_cell.angle_gamma   90.00
#
_symmetry.space_group_name_H-M   'P 1'
#
loop_
_entity.id
_entity.type
_entity.pdbx_description
1 polymer ?
#
loop_
_entity_poly.entity_id
_entity_poly.type
_entity_poly.pdbx_seq_one_letter_code
_entity_poly.pdbx_strand_id
1 'polypeptide(L)'
;MICTKCGGTRFNSWNRCMDCRNQRAKVRAERVKKNGGSHTSTEWKSLLANSPNCAECVRPWAEIPPRPDPRYKHPWTKGHKIPIYHGGSDDISNIQVECYECNFRKNAGALGRARTGNTNPVKKPNSGNNMPTAQERISRRFSFILNNGTEVFPVQMKRRDTGTIAFRVSPGGTGGNTLEASEEVDEETMVRKVLEEGYAVRCRSLDGNTNGLYKHGHRSVREIRRNAT
;
A
#
# COMPACT_ATOMS: atom_id res chain seq x y z
N MET A 1 -8.25 -28.54 2.72
CA MET A 1 -7.25 -27.46 2.72
C MET A 1 -7.61 -26.44 3.79
N ILE A 2 -6.64 -25.94 4.56
CA ILE A 2 -6.86 -24.93 5.61
C ILE A 2 -6.16 -23.63 5.20
N CYS A 3 -6.84 -22.50 5.37
CA CYS A 3 -6.25 -21.20 5.05
C CYS A 3 -5.19 -20.81 6.08
N THR A 4 -3.95 -20.64 5.65
CA THR A 4 -2.83 -20.21 6.51
C THR A 4 -2.98 -18.78 7.06
N LYS A 5 -3.93 -17.99 6.54
CA LYS A 5 -4.17 -16.61 7.00
C LYS A 5 -5.20 -16.54 8.13
N CYS A 6 -6.29 -17.31 8.05
CA CYS A 6 -7.41 -17.18 8.99
C CYS A 6 -7.91 -18.51 9.55
N GLY A 7 -7.28 -19.64 9.22
CA GLY A 7 -7.73 -20.98 9.64
C GLY A 7 -8.99 -21.50 8.94
N GLY A 8 -9.61 -20.70 8.07
CA GLY A 8 -10.86 -21.07 7.39
C GLY A 8 -10.69 -22.22 6.39
N THR A 9 -11.75 -22.99 6.19
CA THR A 9 -11.80 -24.18 5.30
C THR A 9 -12.58 -23.94 4.01
N ARG A 10 -13.19 -22.76 3.84
CA ARG A 10 -14.01 -22.42 2.67
C ARG A 10 -13.17 -21.81 1.56
N PHE A 11 -13.04 -22.53 0.45
CA PHE A 11 -12.30 -22.08 -0.74
C PHE A 11 -13.21 -22.11 -1.97
N ASN A 12 -12.99 -21.19 -2.92
CA ASN A 12 -13.65 -21.24 -4.23
C ASN A 12 -12.89 -22.14 -5.22
N SER A 13 -13.41 -22.28 -6.44
CA SER A 13 -12.79 -23.05 -7.54
C SER A 13 -11.38 -22.56 -7.94
N TRP A 14 -10.98 -21.37 -7.51
CA TRP A 14 -9.65 -20.79 -7.75
C TRP A 14 -8.71 -20.97 -6.56
N ASN A 15 -9.08 -21.85 -5.62
CA ASN A 15 -8.36 -22.11 -4.39
C ASN A 15 -8.07 -20.84 -3.56
N ARG A 16 -9.01 -19.89 -3.54
CA ARG A 16 -8.95 -18.68 -2.72
C ARG A 16 -9.89 -18.80 -1.53
N CYS A 17 -9.37 -18.56 -0.33
CA CYS A 17 -10.17 -18.55 0.90
C CYS A 17 -11.28 -17.49 0.81
N MET A 18 -12.53 -17.96 0.93
CA MET A 18 -13.74 -17.15 0.81
C MET A 18 -13.90 -16.19 2.00
N ASP A 19 -13.55 -16.62 3.22
CA ASP A 19 -13.67 -15.78 4.41
C ASP A 19 -12.71 -14.58 4.34
N CYS A 20 -11.45 -14.83 3.98
CA CYS A 20 -10.48 -13.77 3.73
C CYS A 20 -10.89 -12.83 2.60
N ARG A 21 -11.57 -13.34 1.55
CA ARG A 21 -12.08 -12.51 0.44
C ARG A 21 -13.22 -11.62 0.93
N ASN A 22 -14.17 -12.18 1.68
CA ASN A 22 -15.31 -11.44 2.23
C ASN A 22 -14.84 -10.35 3.20
N GLN A 23 -13.86 -10.65 4.05
CA GLN A 23 -13.29 -9.64 4.95
C GLN A 23 -12.64 -8.48 4.19
N ARG A 24 -11.90 -8.76 3.10
CA ARG A 24 -11.36 -7.70 2.24
C ARG A 24 -12.45 -6.86 1.58
N ALA A 25 -13.56 -7.48 1.19
CA ALA A 25 -14.70 -6.77 0.60
C ALA A 25 -15.33 -5.81 1.63
N LYS A 26 -15.52 -6.26 2.89
CA LYS A 26 -16.01 -5.40 4.00
C LYS A 26 -15.11 -4.20 4.24
N VAL A 27 -13.81 -4.44 4.43
CA VAL A 27 -12.82 -3.37 4.64
C VAL A 27 -12.79 -2.38 3.46
N ARG A 28 -12.91 -2.88 2.22
CA ARG A 28 -13.01 -2.00 1.05
C ARG A 28 -14.28 -1.16 1.08
N ALA A 29 -15.43 -1.76 1.36
CA ALA A 29 -16.71 -1.04 1.42
C ALA A 29 -16.69 0.07 2.48
N GLU A 30 -16.12 -0.21 3.66
CA GLU A 30 -15.90 0.79 4.71
C GLU A 30 -14.99 1.93 4.25
N ARG A 31 -13.91 1.63 3.52
CA ARG A 31 -13.02 2.66 2.95
C ARG A 31 -13.72 3.50 1.89
N VAL A 32 -14.49 2.89 0.98
CA VAL A 32 -15.29 3.64 0.00
C VAL A 32 -16.25 4.58 0.73
N LYS A 33 -17.01 4.08 1.72
CA LYS A 33 -17.91 4.89 2.52
C LYS A 33 -17.18 6.04 3.24
N LYS A 34 -16.00 5.77 3.79
CA LYS A 34 -15.19 6.76 4.50
C LYS A 34 -14.62 7.84 3.58
N ASN A 35 -14.08 7.44 2.43
CA ASN A 35 -13.50 8.38 1.46
C ASN A 35 -14.59 9.20 0.76
N GLY A 36 -15.81 8.69 0.73
CA GLY A 36 -16.96 9.35 0.16
C GLY A 36 -16.93 9.36 -1.37
N GLY A 37 -17.80 10.19 -1.91
CA GLY A 37 -18.00 10.34 -3.34
C GLY A 37 -18.90 9.28 -3.96
N SER A 38 -19.42 9.60 -5.13
CA SER A 38 -20.22 8.67 -5.92
C SER A 38 -20.27 9.12 -7.38
N HIS A 39 -20.69 8.23 -8.27
CA HIS A 39 -20.97 8.58 -9.65
C HIS A 39 -22.16 7.79 -10.18
N THR A 40 -22.89 8.42 -11.08
CA THR A 40 -24.02 7.86 -11.80
C THR A 40 -23.58 7.01 -12.99
N SER A 41 -24.52 6.23 -13.53
CA SER A 41 -24.29 5.48 -14.77
C SER A 41 -24.08 6.40 -15.97
N THR A 42 -24.74 7.56 -16.00
CA THR A 42 -24.61 8.58 -17.06
C THR A 42 -23.22 9.21 -17.06
N GLU A 43 -22.71 9.60 -15.89
CA GLU A 43 -21.35 10.13 -15.76
C GLU A 43 -20.30 9.11 -16.22
N TRP A 44 -20.45 7.85 -15.82
CA TRP A 44 -19.56 6.79 -16.28
C TRP A 44 -19.60 6.58 -17.80
N LYS A 45 -20.80 6.51 -18.40
CA LYS A 45 -20.95 6.36 -19.86
C LYS A 45 -20.31 7.53 -20.60
N SER A 46 -20.49 8.75 -20.10
CA SER A 46 -19.90 9.96 -20.68
C SER A 46 -18.37 9.92 -20.57
N LEU A 47 -17.81 9.53 -19.42
CA LEU A 47 -16.37 9.36 -19.26
C LEU A 47 -15.82 8.29 -20.21
N LEU A 48 -16.52 7.17 -20.36
CA LEU A 48 -16.14 6.08 -21.27
C LEU A 48 -16.14 6.52 -22.73
N ALA A 49 -17.19 7.23 -23.17
CA ALA A 49 -17.28 7.74 -24.54
C ALA A 49 -16.15 8.72 -24.89
N ASN A 50 -15.70 9.50 -23.90
CA ASN A 50 -14.60 10.47 -24.06
C ASN A 50 -13.20 9.88 -23.82
N SER A 51 -13.09 8.57 -23.60
CA SER A 51 -11.81 7.89 -23.35
C SER A 51 -11.56 6.83 -24.43
N PRO A 52 -11.03 7.18 -25.61
CA PRO A 52 -10.77 6.21 -26.69
C PRO A 52 -9.63 5.21 -26.39
N ASN A 53 -8.83 5.51 -25.36
CA ASN A 53 -7.63 4.77 -24.99
C ASN A 53 -7.60 4.49 -23.49
N CYS A 54 -6.81 3.50 -23.08
CA CYS A 54 -6.54 3.23 -21.67
C CYS A 54 -5.80 4.40 -21.00
N ALA A 55 -6.31 4.90 -19.87
CA ALA A 55 -5.70 6.01 -19.15
C ALA A 55 -4.27 5.73 -18.63
N GLU A 56 -3.90 4.45 -18.47
CA GLU A 56 -2.59 4.04 -17.90
C GLU A 56 -1.57 3.67 -18.99
N CYS A 57 -1.94 2.85 -19.98
CA CYS A 57 -1.02 2.38 -21.03
C CYS A 57 -1.25 3.01 -22.40
N VAL A 58 -2.24 3.89 -22.54
CA VAL A 58 -2.56 4.66 -23.76
C VAL A 58 -2.94 3.82 -24.99
N ARG A 59 -2.96 2.49 -24.90
CA ARG A 59 -3.44 1.60 -25.98
C ARG A 59 -4.90 1.89 -26.33
N PRO A 60 -5.25 1.95 -27.63
CA PRO A 60 -6.64 1.98 -28.10
C PRO A 60 -7.41 0.73 -27.65
N TRP A 61 -8.72 0.85 -27.44
CA TRP A 61 -9.53 -0.31 -27.01
C TRP A 61 -9.52 -1.48 -28.01
N ALA A 62 -9.39 -1.19 -29.31
CA ALA A 62 -9.33 -2.20 -30.36
C ALA A 62 -8.07 -3.09 -30.28
N GLU A 63 -6.98 -2.58 -29.70
CA GLU A 63 -5.71 -3.31 -29.56
C GLU A 63 -5.61 -4.09 -28.24
N ILE A 64 -6.54 -3.86 -27.31
CA ILE A 64 -6.52 -4.55 -26.02
C ILE A 64 -7.28 -5.87 -26.17
N PRO A 65 -6.65 -7.02 -25.83
CA PRO A 65 -7.30 -8.32 -25.97
C PRO A 65 -8.56 -8.43 -25.11
N PRO A 66 -9.49 -9.33 -25.46
CA PRO A 66 -10.63 -9.62 -24.62
C PRO A 66 -10.18 -10.20 -23.27
N ARG A 67 -11.02 -10.04 -22.25
CA ARG A 67 -10.69 -10.52 -20.90
C ARG A 67 -10.65 -12.05 -20.87
N PRO A 68 -9.69 -12.66 -20.14
CA PRO A 68 -9.60 -14.11 -20.02
C PRO A 68 -10.85 -14.76 -19.40
N ASP A 69 -11.55 -14.04 -18.52
CA ASP A 69 -12.83 -14.48 -17.95
C ASP A 69 -13.98 -13.99 -18.85
N PRO A 70 -14.69 -14.90 -19.55
CA PRO A 70 -15.70 -14.55 -20.55
C PRO A 70 -16.94 -13.88 -19.95
N ARG A 71 -17.09 -13.91 -18.62
CA ARG A 71 -18.15 -13.15 -17.94
C ARG A 71 -18.06 -11.64 -18.23
N TYR A 72 -16.87 -11.14 -18.54
CA TYR A 72 -16.64 -9.73 -18.74
C TYR A 72 -16.46 -9.42 -20.23
N LYS A 73 -17.47 -8.79 -20.83
CA LYS A 73 -17.59 -8.55 -22.27
C LYS A 73 -16.67 -7.46 -22.83
N HIS A 74 -16.04 -6.66 -21.98
CA HIS A 74 -15.29 -5.49 -22.39
C HIS A 74 -13.87 -5.48 -21.82
N PRO A 75 -12.88 -4.97 -22.57
CA PRO A 75 -11.48 -4.90 -22.11
C PRO A 75 -11.25 -3.79 -21.07
N TRP A 76 -12.15 -2.80 -20.98
CA TRP A 76 -12.05 -1.69 -20.04
C TRP A 76 -12.71 -1.98 -18.69
N THR A 77 -12.28 -1.23 -17.69
CA THR A 77 -12.72 -1.29 -16.30
C THR A 77 -12.83 0.11 -15.70
N LYS A 78 -13.56 0.24 -14.59
CA LYS A 78 -13.58 1.45 -13.76
C LYS A 78 -12.38 1.43 -12.81
N GLY A 79 -11.36 2.21 -13.12
CA GLY A 79 -10.20 2.42 -12.26
C GLY A 79 -10.34 3.70 -11.43
N HIS A 80 -9.58 3.80 -10.35
CA HIS A 80 -9.45 5.02 -9.55
C HIS A 80 -8.08 5.64 -9.81
N LYS A 81 -8.03 6.95 -10.13
CA LYS A 81 -6.78 7.72 -10.29
C LYS A 81 -5.96 7.63 -9.02
N ILE A 82 -6.58 7.98 -7.89
CA ILE A 82 -6.07 7.70 -6.54
C ILE A 82 -6.82 6.47 -6.02
N PRO A 83 -6.14 5.34 -5.74
CA PRO A 83 -6.81 4.15 -5.21
C PRO A 83 -7.60 4.44 -3.92
N ILE A 84 -8.75 3.81 -3.73
CA ILE A 84 -9.54 3.86 -2.48
C ILE A 84 -8.67 3.56 -1.24
N TYR A 85 -7.72 2.63 -1.38
CA TYR A 85 -6.78 2.30 -0.31
C TYR A 85 -5.91 3.48 0.13
N HIS A 86 -5.59 4.38 -0.80
CA HIS A 86 -4.80 5.60 -0.58
C HIS A 86 -5.64 6.85 -0.32
N GLY A 87 -6.95 6.69 -0.04
CA GLY A 87 -7.84 7.80 0.29
C GLY A 87 -8.59 8.40 -0.90
N GLY A 88 -8.47 7.86 -2.11
CA GLY A 88 -9.26 8.34 -3.24
C GLY A 88 -10.75 8.10 -3.04
N SER A 89 -11.60 9.02 -3.51
CA SER A 89 -13.06 8.92 -3.45
C SER A 89 -13.64 8.09 -4.62
N ASP A 90 -14.93 7.76 -4.55
CA ASP A 90 -15.66 7.12 -5.66
C ASP A 90 -16.33 8.13 -6.61
N ASP A 91 -15.98 9.42 -6.50
CA ASP A 91 -16.46 10.48 -7.38
C ASP A 91 -15.95 10.30 -8.81
N ILE A 92 -16.75 10.71 -9.79
CA ILE A 92 -16.37 10.62 -11.20
C ILE A 92 -15.04 11.32 -11.51
N SER A 93 -14.72 12.39 -10.78
CA SER A 93 -13.45 13.12 -10.92
C SER A 93 -12.22 12.25 -10.58
N ASN A 94 -12.37 11.27 -9.70
CA ASN A 94 -11.33 10.29 -9.34
C ASN A 94 -11.44 8.98 -10.13
N ILE A 95 -12.51 8.75 -10.88
CA ILE A 95 -12.64 7.59 -11.77
C ILE A 95 -11.87 7.84 -13.08
N GLN A 96 -11.32 6.77 -13.65
CA GLN A 96 -10.74 6.74 -14.99
C GLN A 96 -11.00 5.41 -15.68
N VAL A 97 -10.95 5.41 -17.01
CA VAL A 97 -11.15 4.20 -17.82
C VAL A 97 -9.80 3.53 -18.04
N GLU A 98 -9.63 2.34 -17.49
CA GLU A 98 -8.38 1.58 -17.59
C GLU A 98 -8.65 0.22 -18.22
N CYS A 99 -7.69 -0.32 -18.99
CA CYS A 99 -7.76 -1.70 -19.42
C CYS A 99 -7.62 -2.66 -18.24
N TYR A 100 -8.20 -3.87 -18.36
CA TYR A 100 -8.18 -4.86 -17.29
C TYR A 100 -6.75 -5.23 -16.87
N GLU A 101 -5.80 -5.30 -17.81
CA GLU A 101 -4.40 -5.63 -17.52
C GLU A 101 -3.75 -4.58 -16.62
N CYS A 102 -3.94 -3.30 -16.94
CA CYS A 102 -3.44 -2.18 -16.14
C CYS A 102 -4.08 -2.15 -14.76
N ASN A 103 -5.41 -2.20 -14.69
CA ASN A 103 -6.13 -2.15 -13.41
C ASN A 103 -5.76 -3.35 -12.51
N PHE A 104 -5.60 -4.54 -13.09
CA PHE A 104 -5.22 -5.75 -12.34
C PHE A 104 -3.77 -5.69 -11.86
N ARG A 105 -2.85 -5.19 -12.70
CA ARG A 105 -1.45 -4.99 -12.32
C ARG A 105 -1.31 -3.92 -11.25
N LYS A 106 -2.10 -2.85 -11.35
CA LYS A 106 -2.17 -1.77 -10.36
C LYS A 106 -2.52 -2.35 -9.00
N ASN A 107 -3.49 -3.27 -8.88
CA ASN A 107 -3.79 -4.03 -7.66
C ASN A 107 -3.84 -3.19 -6.36
N ALA A 108 -4.53 -2.03 -6.40
CA ALA A 108 -4.52 -0.99 -5.36
C ALA A 108 -3.11 -0.45 -4.96
N GLY A 109 -2.08 -0.82 -5.72
CA GLY A 109 -0.65 -0.64 -5.52
C GLY A 109 -0.14 0.78 -5.74
N ALA A 110 1.16 0.91 -5.45
CA ALA A 110 1.86 2.14 -5.07
C ALA A 110 1.50 3.35 -5.95
N LEU A 111 1.25 4.48 -5.29
CA LEU A 111 1.13 5.79 -5.93
C LEU A 111 2.38 6.01 -6.79
N GLY A 112 2.22 5.95 -8.11
CA GLY A 112 3.24 6.39 -9.04
C GLY A 112 3.54 7.87 -8.79
N ARG A 113 4.79 8.28 -9.04
CA ARG A 113 5.20 9.69 -9.02
C ARG A 113 4.51 10.44 -10.16
N ALA A 114 3.26 10.84 -9.97
CA ALA A 114 2.63 11.95 -10.68
C ALA A 114 1.22 12.17 -10.11
N ARG A 115 1.08 13.16 -9.23
CA ARG A 115 0.05 14.21 -9.20
C ARG A 115 0.05 14.83 -7.80
N THR A 116 0.93 15.82 -7.66
CA THR A 116 0.86 16.86 -6.64
C THR A 116 -0.52 17.50 -6.67
N GLY A 117 -1.18 17.50 -5.51
CA GLY A 117 -2.46 18.18 -5.29
C GLY A 117 -2.78 18.10 -3.81
N ASN A 118 -2.53 19.21 -3.11
CA ASN A 118 -2.77 19.44 -1.68
C ASN A 118 -4.04 18.78 -1.13
N THR A 119 -3.95 18.14 0.04
CA THR A 119 -4.86 18.37 1.19
C THR A 119 -4.37 17.63 2.44
N ASN A 120 -4.45 18.32 3.58
CA ASN A 120 -3.96 17.91 4.89
C ASN A 120 -4.67 16.67 5.46
N PRO A 121 -4.00 15.80 6.24
CA PRO A 121 -4.63 14.63 6.83
C PRO A 121 -5.33 14.94 8.15
N VAL A 122 -6.64 14.66 8.21
CA VAL A 122 -7.42 14.59 9.45
C VAL A 122 -7.16 13.25 10.16
N LYS A 123 -6.78 13.33 11.45
CA LYS A 123 -6.52 12.18 12.34
C LYS A 123 -7.76 11.30 12.56
N LYS A 124 -7.52 9.98 12.64
CA LYS A 124 -8.47 8.96 13.14
C LYS A 124 -8.22 8.68 14.63
N PRO A 125 -9.19 8.06 15.32
CA PRO A 125 -8.90 7.00 16.28
C PRO A 125 -9.31 5.60 15.79
N ASN A 126 -8.74 4.62 16.49
CA ASN A 126 -8.50 3.21 16.19
C ASN A 126 -9.70 2.26 16.35
N SER A 127 -9.57 1.07 15.75
CA SER A 127 -9.52 -0.24 16.45
C SER A 127 -10.20 -1.39 15.67
N GLY A 128 -9.56 -2.57 15.68
CA GLY A 128 -10.24 -3.86 15.49
C GLY A 128 -9.61 -4.83 14.48
N ASN A 129 -8.63 -5.62 14.92
CA ASN A 129 -8.17 -6.88 14.32
C ASN A 129 -8.01 -6.92 12.79
N ASN A 130 -6.95 -6.29 12.28
CA ASN A 130 -6.55 -6.42 10.89
C ASN A 130 -5.05 -6.72 10.86
N MET A 131 -4.65 -7.94 10.52
CA MET A 131 -3.24 -8.25 10.29
C MET A 131 -2.75 -7.31 9.18
N PRO A 132 -1.85 -6.34 9.48
CA PRO A 132 -1.56 -5.26 8.57
C PRO A 132 -0.91 -5.81 7.30
N THR A 133 -1.45 -5.39 6.16
CA THR A 133 -0.84 -5.52 4.83
C THR A 133 0.59 -4.97 4.87
N ALA A 134 1.46 -5.36 3.93
CA ALA A 134 2.85 -4.88 3.91
C ALA A 134 2.97 -3.34 3.87
N GLN A 135 1.93 -2.64 3.39
CA GLN A 135 1.82 -1.18 3.37
C GLN A 135 1.27 -0.58 4.68
N GLU A 136 0.45 -1.31 5.45
CA GLU A 136 -0.02 -0.92 6.80
C GLU A 136 1.06 -1.11 7.88
N ARG A 137 2.22 -1.66 7.52
CA ARG A 137 3.37 -1.87 8.41
C ARG A 137 4.37 -0.71 8.39
N ILE A 138 4.12 0.32 7.61
CA ILE A 138 5.05 1.43 7.43
C ILE A 138 4.71 2.54 8.43
N SER A 139 5.69 2.94 9.24
CA SER A 139 5.59 4.16 10.04
C SER A 139 5.79 5.38 9.15
N ARG A 140 4.95 6.39 9.32
CA ARG A 140 5.12 7.70 8.68
C ARG A 140 5.61 8.79 9.63
N ARG A 141 5.96 8.44 10.88
CA ARG A 141 6.44 9.41 11.89
C ARG A 141 7.72 10.11 11.43
N PHE A 142 8.58 9.40 10.70
CA PHE A 142 9.73 9.96 10.02
C PHE A 142 10.11 9.11 8.81
N SER A 143 10.99 9.65 7.97
CA SER A 143 11.62 8.96 6.86
C SER A 143 13.11 9.30 6.75
N PHE A 144 13.86 8.43 6.10
CA PHE A 144 15.22 8.71 5.67
C PHE A 144 15.20 9.05 4.18
N ILE A 145 15.87 10.13 3.82
CA ILE A 145 16.18 10.44 2.43
C ILE A 145 17.59 9.98 2.16
N LEU A 146 17.75 9.09 1.19
CA LEU A 146 19.03 8.56 0.79
C LEU A 146 19.75 9.52 -0.17
N ASN A 147 21.06 9.34 -0.34
CA ASN A 147 21.88 10.19 -1.21
C ASN A 147 21.38 10.24 -2.68
N ASN A 148 20.77 9.15 -3.15
CA ASN A 148 20.16 9.07 -4.49
C ASN A 148 18.75 9.68 -4.56
N GLY A 149 18.27 10.32 -3.50
CA GLY A 149 16.94 10.93 -3.41
C GLY A 149 15.79 9.95 -3.14
N THR A 150 16.08 8.66 -2.96
CA THR A 150 15.06 7.68 -2.54
C THR A 150 14.65 7.95 -1.10
N GLU A 151 13.34 7.97 -0.85
CA GLU A 151 12.78 8.05 0.49
C GLU A 151 12.40 6.66 1.00
N VAL A 152 12.86 6.32 2.20
CA VAL A 152 12.55 5.06 2.87
C VAL A 152 11.95 5.30 4.25
N PHE A 153 11.02 4.45 4.63
CA PHE A 153 10.24 4.58 5.86
C PHE A 153 10.43 3.36 6.76
N PRO A 154 10.46 3.53 8.10
CA PRO A 154 10.49 2.41 9.02
C PRO A 154 9.34 1.43 8.74
N VAL A 155 9.62 0.13 8.79
CA VAL A 155 8.63 -0.92 8.49
C VAL A 155 8.63 -2.01 9.54
N GLN A 156 7.44 -2.43 9.98
CA GLN A 156 7.28 -3.58 10.85
C GLN A 156 7.59 -4.87 10.09
N MET A 157 8.31 -5.76 10.76
CA MET A 157 8.73 -7.05 10.25
C MET A 157 7.88 -8.14 10.90
N LYS A 158 7.43 -9.12 10.11
CA LYS A 158 6.76 -10.32 10.65
C LYS A 158 7.81 -11.39 10.92
N ARG A 159 7.93 -11.84 12.17
CA ARG A 159 8.79 -12.96 12.55
C ARG A 159 8.20 -14.27 11.98
N ARG A 160 9.04 -15.13 11.40
CA ARG A 160 8.58 -16.34 10.67
C ARG A 160 8.08 -17.44 11.61
N ASP A 161 8.70 -17.58 12.78
CA ASP A 161 8.43 -18.59 13.80
C ASP A 161 7.18 -18.28 14.64
N THR A 162 7.07 -17.05 15.14
CA THR A 162 6.02 -16.62 16.09
C THR A 162 4.89 -15.86 15.41
N GLY A 163 5.13 -15.33 14.21
CA GLY A 163 4.18 -14.48 13.51
C GLY A 163 4.04 -13.06 14.07
N THR A 164 4.79 -12.71 15.12
CA THR A 164 4.83 -11.37 15.74
C THR A 164 5.17 -10.30 14.70
N ILE A 165 4.46 -9.17 14.75
CA ILE A 165 4.67 -8.02 13.87
C ILE A 165 5.10 -6.85 14.75
N ALA A 166 6.35 -6.43 14.60
CA ALA A 166 6.94 -5.34 15.38
C ALA A 166 7.95 -4.57 14.53
N PHE A 167 8.30 -3.35 14.96
CA PHE A 167 9.49 -2.69 14.42
C PHE A 167 10.72 -3.40 14.96
N ARG A 168 11.77 -3.44 14.14
CA ARG A 168 13.06 -3.99 14.56
C ARG A 168 14.10 -2.91 14.54
N VAL A 169 14.67 -2.68 15.71
CA VAL A 169 15.74 -1.71 15.93
C VAL A 169 17.00 -2.41 16.39
N SER A 170 18.16 -1.85 16.07
CA SER A 170 19.46 -2.32 16.57
C SER A 170 20.44 -1.14 16.70
N PRO A 171 21.55 -1.27 17.43
CA PRO A 171 22.58 -0.22 17.48
C PRO A 171 23.20 0.13 16.09
N GLY A 172 22.98 -0.72 15.08
CA GLY A 172 23.58 -0.62 13.76
C GLY A 172 25.06 -1.05 13.73
N GLY A 173 25.69 -0.98 12.55
CA GLY A 173 27.07 -1.46 12.35
C GLY A 173 27.14 -2.92 11.89
N THR A 174 28.35 -3.47 11.86
CA THR A 174 28.60 -4.88 11.44
C THR A 174 27.84 -5.82 12.38
N GLY A 175 26.99 -6.68 11.82
CA GLY A 175 26.17 -7.61 12.62
C GLY A 175 24.82 -7.05 13.10
N GLY A 176 24.55 -5.75 12.98
CA GLY A 176 23.28 -5.15 13.41
C GLY A 176 22.04 -5.59 12.61
N ASN A 177 22.23 -6.45 11.60
CA ASN A 177 21.20 -7.01 10.74
C ASN A 177 20.71 -8.40 11.19
N THR A 178 21.35 -9.01 12.20
CA THR A 178 20.97 -10.32 12.74
C THR A 178 19.76 -10.22 13.67
N LEU A 179 19.13 -11.36 13.95
CA LEU A 179 17.96 -11.41 14.83
C LEU A 179 18.36 -11.15 16.29
N GLU A 180 19.50 -11.67 16.71
CA GLU A 180 20.03 -11.61 18.07
C GLU A 180 20.42 -10.19 18.46
N ALA A 181 20.89 -9.39 17.50
CA ALA A 181 21.25 -7.99 17.69
C ALA A 181 20.06 -7.03 17.54
N SER A 182 18.85 -7.54 17.27
CA SER A 182 17.66 -6.74 17.02
C SER A 182 16.64 -6.84 18.16
N GLU A 183 16.10 -5.68 18.54
CA GLU A 183 15.02 -5.54 19.51
C GLU A 183 13.69 -5.35 18.78
N GLU A 184 12.65 -6.09 19.19
CA GLU A 184 11.29 -5.94 18.68
C GLU A 184 10.53 -4.93 19.55
N VAL A 185 10.08 -3.83 18.94
CA VAL A 185 9.51 -2.68 19.66
C VAL A 185 8.24 -2.14 18.98
N ASP A 186 7.44 -1.37 19.73
CA ASP A 186 6.33 -0.58 19.20
C ASP A 186 6.82 0.68 18.45
N GLU A 187 5.89 1.45 17.87
CA GLU A 187 6.21 2.63 17.07
C GLU A 187 6.83 3.76 17.90
N GLU A 188 6.33 4.00 19.11
CA GLU A 188 6.78 5.10 19.97
C GLU A 188 8.22 4.87 20.45
N THR A 189 8.48 3.64 20.92
CA THR A 189 9.81 3.19 21.32
C THR A 189 10.77 3.21 20.13
N MET A 190 10.31 2.78 18.94
CA MET A 190 11.11 2.85 17.71
C MET A 190 11.49 4.29 17.36
N VAL A 191 10.55 5.22 17.40
CA VAL A 191 10.81 6.64 17.10
C VAL A 191 11.86 7.21 18.06
N ARG A 192 11.69 6.99 19.37
CA ARG A 192 12.61 7.44 20.40
C ARG A 192 14.03 6.89 20.18
N LYS A 193 14.16 5.55 20.07
CA LYS A 193 15.46 4.90 19.87
C LYS A 193 16.18 5.35 18.59
N VAL A 194 15.46 5.50 17.48
CA VAL A 194 16.07 5.86 16.20
C VAL A 194 16.44 7.34 16.13
N LEU A 195 15.57 8.23 16.61
CA LEU A 195 15.77 9.67 16.49
C LEU A 195 16.62 10.27 17.61
N GLU A 196 16.69 9.62 18.77
CA GLU A 196 17.36 10.16 19.96
C GLU A 196 18.54 9.29 20.41
N GLU A 197 18.45 7.96 20.32
CA GLU A 197 19.51 7.05 20.78
C GLU A 197 20.42 6.54 19.63
N GLY A 198 20.18 6.98 18.40
CA GLY A 198 21.01 6.61 17.24
C GLY A 198 20.87 5.16 16.76
N TYR A 199 19.80 4.48 17.14
CA TYR A 199 19.51 3.13 16.66
C TYR A 199 19.19 3.12 15.16
N ALA A 200 19.46 1.99 14.52
CA ALA A 200 19.06 1.66 13.18
C ALA A 200 17.72 0.93 13.16
N VAL A 201 16.93 1.13 12.11
CA VAL A 201 15.62 0.48 11.93
C VAL A 201 15.48 -0.04 10.52
N ARG A 202 14.73 -1.14 10.37
CA ARG A 202 14.38 -1.66 9.05
C ARG A 202 13.49 -0.67 8.32
N CYS A 203 13.88 -0.29 7.11
CA CYS A 203 13.09 0.59 6.26
C CYS A 203 12.81 -0.02 4.89
N ARG A 204 11.80 0.54 4.24
CA ARG A 204 11.45 0.25 2.85
C ARG A 204 10.96 1.52 2.15
N SER A 205 11.28 1.68 0.88
CA SER A 205 10.65 2.69 0.01
C SER A 205 9.20 2.31 -0.27
N LEU A 206 8.35 3.28 -0.58
CA LEU A 206 6.92 3.01 -0.81
C LEU A 206 6.67 2.14 -2.06
N ASP A 207 7.57 2.19 -3.04
CA ASP A 207 7.57 1.33 -4.23
C ASP A 207 8.10 -0.09 -3.94
N GLY A 208 8.67 -0.33 -2.77
CA GLY A 208 9.23 -1.63 -2.34
C GLY A 208 10.60 -1.97 -2.93
N ASN A 209 11.12 -1.16 -3.86
CA ASN A 209 12.37 -1.45 -4.58
C ASN A 209 13.60 -1.28 -3.70
N THR A 210 13.54 -0.41 -2.69
CA THR A 210 14.61 -0.18 -1.73
C THR A 210 14.19 -0.71 -0.36
N ASN A 211 15.03 -1.55 0.23
CA ASN A 211 14.84 -2.05 1.58
C ASN A 211 16.19 -2.24 2.26
N GLY A 212 16.24 -2.08 3.58
CA GLY A 212 17.50 -2.09 4.29
C GLY A 212 17.36 -1.71 5.75
N LEU A 213 18.51 -1.55 6.40
CA LEU A 213 18.64 -1.08 7.78
C LEU A 213 19.28 0.32 7.72
N TYR A 214 18.65 1.32 8.32
CA TYR A 214 19.06 2.71 8.23
C TYR A 214 19.07 3.39 9.60
N LYS A 215 20.02 4.30 9.81
CA LYS A 215 20.13 5.14 11.02
C LYS A 215 20.61 6.54 10.70
N HIS A 216 20.49 7.45 11.65
CA HIS A 216 21.09 8.78 11.57
C HIS A 216 22.61 8.69 11.35
N GLY A 217 23.14 9.55 10.48
CA GLY A 217 24.58 9.57 10.14
C GLY A 217 25.09 8.35 9.36
N HIS A 218 24.22 7.44 8.92
CA HIS A 218 24.65 6.31 8.08
C HIS A 218 25.08 6.80 6.69
N ARG A 219 26.12 6.20 6.09
CA ARG A 219 26.75 6.65 4.83
C ARG A 219 25.80 6.87 3.64
N SER A 220 24.67 6.15 3.62
CA SER A 220 23.68 6.21 2.55
C SER A 220 22.55 7.20 2.81
N VAL A 221 22.46 7.74 4.03
CA VAL A 221 21.40 8.63 4.49
C VAL A 221 21.88 10.07 4.36
N ARG A 222 21.14 10.87 3.60
CA ARG A 222 21.37 12.30 3.42
C ARG A 222 20.71 13.12 4.52
N GLU A 223 19.45 12.85 4.81
CA GLU A 223 18.68 13.58 5.83
C GLU A 223 17.59 12.69 6.45
N ILE A 224 17.10 13.10 7.62
CA ILE A 224 15.91 12.54 8.26
C ILE A 224 14.80 13.58 8.19
N ARG A 225 13.64 13.20 7.65
CA ARG A 225 12.44 14.05 7.70
C ARG A 225 11.52 13.57 8.80
N ARG A 226 11.25 14.45 9.77
CA ARG A 226 10.22 14.23 10.78
C ARG A 226 8.90 14.73 10.22
N ASN A 227 7.90 13.86 10.15
CA ASN A 227 6.58 14.28 9.70
C ASN A 227 5.75 14.66 10.94
N ALA A 228 5.29 15.91 10.97
CA ALA A 228 4.37 16.36 12.00
C ALA A 228 3.08 15.52 11.92
N THR A 229 2.70 14.90 13.03
CA THR A 229 1.42 14.20 13.18
C THR A 229 0.29 15.15 13.48
#